data_AF-A0A480QXB2-F1
#
_entry.id   AF-A0A480QXB2-F1
#
_cell.length_a   1.000
_cell.length_b   1.000
_cell.length_c   1.000
_cell.angle_alpha   90.00
_cell.angle_beta   90.00
_cell.angle_gamma   90.00
#
_symmetry.space_group_name_H-M   'P 1'
#
loop_
_entity.id
_entity.type
_entity.pdbx_description
1 polymer ?
#
loop_
_entity_poly.entity_id
_entity_poly.type
_entity_poly.pdbx_seq_one_letter_code
_entity_poly.pdbx_strand_id
1 'polypeptide(L)'
;MTVEQNVLQQSAAQKHQQTFLNQLREITGINDAQILQQALKDSNGNLELAVAFLTAKNAKTPQQEETAYYQTALPGNDRYISVGSQADTNVIDLTGDDKDDLQRAIALSLAESNRAFRETGITDEEQAISRVLEASIAENKACLKRTPTEVWRDSRNPYDRKRQDKAPVGLKNVGNTCWFSAVIQSLFNLLEFRRLVLNYKPPSNAQDLPRNQKEHRNLPFMRELRYLFALLVGTKRKYVDPSRAVEILKDAFKSNDSQQQDVSEFTHKLLDWLEDAFQMKAEEETDEEKPKNPMVELFYGRFLAVGVLEGKKFENTEMFGQYPLQVNGFKDLHECLEAAMIEGEIESLHSENSGKSGQELHLYILLSRKIKSEG
;
A
#
# COMPACT_ATOMS: atom_id res chain seq x y z
N MET A 1 11.10 49.12 23.93
CA MET A 1 10.71 48.02 23.03
C MET A 1 11.50 48.17 21.74
N THR A 2 12.61 47.44 21.50
CA THR A 2 13.22 47.32 20.14
C THR A 2 14.50 46.47 19.98
N VAL A 3 14.99 45.73 21.00
CA VAL A 3 16.21 44.90 20.81
C VAL A 3 15.91 43.41 20.72
N GLU A 4 15.09 42.86 21.63
CA GLU A 4 14.80 41.41 21.65
C GLU A 4 13.91 40.94 20.48
N GLN A 5 12.99 41.77 20.00
CA GLN A 5 12.17 41.45 18.82
C GLN A 5 12.99 41.38 17.52
N ASN A 6 14.06 42.18 17.40
CA ASN A 6 14.93 42.17 16.21
C ASN A 6 15.82 40.91 16.14
N VAL A 7 16.29 40.41 17.29
CA VAL A 7 17.13 39.19 17.36
C VAL A 7 16.31 37.94 17.00
N LEU A 8 15.07 37.85 17.48
CA LEU A 8 14.17 36.75 17.15
C LEU A 8 13.82 36.73 15.66
N GLN A 9 13.59 37.91 15.06
CA GLN A 9 13.24 38.03 13.63
C GLN A 9 14.44 37.69 12.71
N GLN A 10 15.67 38.02 13.11
CA GLN A 10 16.89 37.60 12.39
C GLN A 10 17.13 36.08 12.45
N SER A 11 16.86 35.45 13.60
CA SER A 11 17.03 33.99 13.74
C SER A 11 16.04 33.19 12.88
N ALA A 12 14.81 33.69 12.72
CA ALA A 12 13.78 33.07 11.90
C ALA A 12 14.13 33.17 10.40
N ALA A 13 14.64 34.33 9.96
CA ALA A 13 15.07 34.53 8.58
C ALA A 13 16.25 33.62 8.19
N GLN A 14 17.22 33.42 9.08
CA GLN A 14 18.35 32.52 8.85
C GLN A 14 17.92 31.04 8.77
N LYS A 15 17.01 30.60 9.65
CA LYS A 15 16.45 29.22 9.58
C LYS A 15 15.68 28.98 8.28
N HIS A 16 14.91 29.98 7.84
CA HIS A 16 14.16 29.89 6.60
C HIS A 16 15.08 29.79 5.38
N GLN A 17 16.15 30.60 5.34
CA GLN A 17 17.15 30.55 4.29
C GLN A 17 17.89 29.20 4.25
N GLN A 18 18.24 28.64 5.40
CA GLN A 18 18.89 27.32 5.46
C GLN A 18 17.99 26.20 4.93
N THR A 19 16.68 26.28 5.21
CA THR A 19 15.69 25.31 4.72
C THR A 19 15.59 25.33 3.20
N PHE A 20 15.57 26.53 2.59
CA PHE A 20 15.56 26.66 1.13
C PHE A 20 16.84 26.14 0.46
N LEU A 21 18.01 26.35 1.07
CA LEU A 21 19.27 25.83 0.53
C LEU A 21 19.31 24.30 0.54
N ASN A 22 18.76 23.69 1.59
CA ASN A 22 18.66 22.23 1.68
C ASN A 22 17.69 21.68 0.62
N GLN A 23 16.55 22.33 0.41
CA GLN A 23 15.60 21.96 -0.65
C GLN A 23 16.22 22.10 -2.05
N LEU A 24 16.96 23.18 -2.32
CA LEU A 24 17.65 23.35 -3.61
C LEU A 24 18.73 22.28 -3.82
N ARG A 25 19.46 21.89 -2.78
CA ARG A 25 20.45 20.80 -2.83
C ARG A 25 19.80 19.47 -3.17
N GLU A 26 18.67 19.17 -2.54
CA GLU A 26 17.92 17.93 -2.77
C GLU A 26 17.34 17.86 -4.19
N ILE A 27 16.79 18.97 -4.70
CA ILE A 27 16.15 19.02 -6.02
C ILE A 27 17.17 19.05 -7.17
N THR A 28 18.28 19.77 -7.00
CA THR A 28 19.26 19.99 -8.09
C THR A 28 20.47 19.05 -8.02
N GLY A 29 20.69 18.38 -6.90
CA GLY A 29 21.86 17.53 -6.66
C GLY A 29 23.19 18.31 -6.54
N ILE A 30 23.15 19.65 -6.50
CA ILE A 30 24.33 20.51 -6.43
C ILE A 30 24.78 20.66 -4.98
N ASN A 31 26.02 20.25 -4.67
CA ASN A 31 26.58 20.31 -3.32
C ASN A 31 27.27 21.64 -2.97
N ASP A 32 27.52 22.50 -3.96
CA ASP A 32 28.20 23.78 -3.76
C ASP A 32 27.26 24.85 -3.16
N ALA A 33 27.49 25.18 -1.90
CA ALA A 33 26.67 26.13 -1.15
C ALA A 33 26.72 27.57 -1.72
N GLN A 34 27.82 27.98 -2.38
CA GLN A 34 27.94 29.33 -2.95
C GLN A 34 27.03 29.48 -4.18
N ILE A 35 26.98 28.43 -5.02
CA ILE A 35 26.12 28.41 -6.21
C ILE A 35 24.64 28.42 -5.83
N LEU A 36 24.26 27.65 -4.81
CA LEU A 36 22.89 27.62 -4.30
C LEU A 36 22.47 28.96 -3.68
N GLN A 37 23.35 29.62 -2.93
CA GLN A 37 23.09 30.95 -2.36
C GLN A 37 22.96 32.02 -3.44
N GLN A 38 23.81 31.98 -4.47
CA GLN A 38 23.75 32.90 -5.59
C GLN A 38 22.45 32.74 -6.38
N ALA A 39 22.02 31.50 -6.67
CA ALA A 39 20.76 31.23 -7.36
C ALA A 39 19.54 31.68 -6.53
N LEU A 40 19.56 31.50 -5.21
CA LEU A 40 18.49 31.97 -4.33
C LEU A 40 18.42 33.51 -4.27
N LYS A 41 19.58 34.17 -4.28
CA LYS A 41 19.69 35.64 -4.32
C LYS A 41 19.20 36.21 -5.65
N ASP A 42 19.60 35.61 -6.76
CA ASP A 42 19.20 36.02 -8.11
C ASP A 42 17.71 35.75 -8.38
N SER A 43 17.12 34.79 -7.66
CA SER A 43 15.69 34.44 -7.74
C SER A 43 14.81 35.16 -6.71
N ASN A 44 15.38 36.09 -5.94
CA ASN A 44 14.69 36.86 -4.91
C ASN A 44 13.87 36.00 -3.92
N GLY A 45 14.40 34.83 -3.54
CA GLY A 45 13.75 33.89 -2.61
C GLY A 45 12.69 32.96 -3.21
N ASN A 46 12.51 32.94 -4.53
CA ASN A 46 11.61 31.99 -5.20
C ASN A 46 12.34 30.68 -5.56
N LEU A 47 11.88 29.58 -4.96
CA LEU A 47 12.48 28.24 -5.12
C LEU A 47 12.39 27.71 -6.56
N GLU A 48 11.26 27.89 -7.24
CA GLU A 48 11.04 27.37 -8.61
C GLU A 48 11.95 28.05 -9.62
N LEU A 49 12.09 29.38 -9.50
CA LEU A 49 13.01 30.16 -10.33
C LEU A 49 14.46 29.76 -10.07
N ALA A 50 14.85 29.55 -8.81
CA ALA A 50 16.21 29.11 -8.45
C ALA A 50 16.54 27.72 -9.00
N VAL A 51 15.61 26.77 -8.94
CA VAL A 51 15.76 25.45 -9.58
C VAL A 51 15.92 25.60 -11.08
N ALA A 52 15.11 26.44 -11.73
CA ALA A 52 15.19 26.69 -13.17
C ALA A 52 16.55 27.30 -13.58
N PHE A 53 17.09 28.24 -12.80
CA PHE A 53 18.41 28.83 -13.07
C PHE A 53 19.55 27.80 -12.94
N LEU A 54 19.48 26.94 -11.93
CA LEU A 54 20.48 25.91 -11.65
C LEU A 54 20.44 24.77 -12.67
N THR A 55 19.25 24.38 -13.12
CA THR A 55 19.07 23.36 -14.16
C THR A 55 19.33 23.89 -15.58
N ALA A 56 18.99 25.15 -15.86
CA ALA A 56 19.28 25.77 -17.17
C ALA A 56 20.78 26.07 -17.38
N LYS A 57 21.54 26.36 -16.32
CA LYS A 57 23.00 26.52 -16.42
C LYS A 57 23.73 25.20 -16.72
N ASN A 58 23.15 24.05 -16.36
CA ASN A 58 23.66 22.73 -16.75
C ASN A 58 23.29 22.31 -18.18
N ALA A 59 22.54 23.13 -18.93
CA ALA A 59 22.03 22.80 -20.26
C ALA A 59 22.84 23.35 -21.44
N LYS A 60 24.11 23.74 -21.26
CA LYS A 60 25.00 24.13 -22.37
C LYS A 60 26.20 23.18 -22.53
N THR A 61 26.00 22.26 -23.47
CA THR A 61 26.89 21.72 -24.54
C THR A 61 26.99 20.18 -24.51
N PRO A 62 26.32 19.47 -25.44
CA PRO A 62 26.64 18.10 -25.80
C PRO A 62 27.55 18.09 -27.05
N GLN A 63 28.74 17.49 -26.94
CA GLN A 63 29.46 16.95 -28.08
C GLN A 63 29.60 15.43 -27.89
N GLN A 64 28.95 14.72 -28.81
CA GLN A 64 29.21 13.38 -29.35
C GLN A 64 30.37 12.59 -28.72
N GLU A 65 30.11 11.39 -28.21
CA GLU A 65 30.37 10.12 -28.93
C GLU A 65 29.95 8.87 -28.12
N GLU A 66 29.36 7.95 -28.88
CA GLU A 66 29.33 6.49 -28.75
C GLU A 66 28.78 5.74 -27.52
N THR A 67 27.77 4.94 -27.86
CA THR A 67 27.27 3.73 -27.22
C THR A 67 28.36 2.78 -26.72
N ALA A 68 28.38 2.50 -25.42
CA ALA A 68 28.95 1.27 -24.86
C ALA A 68 28.47 1.02 -23.41
N TYR A 69 27.61 0.01 -23.24
CA TYR A 69 27.50 -0.92 -22.10
C TYR A 69 28.18 -0.52 -20.76
N TYR A 70 27.39 -0.22 -19.72
CA TYR A 70 27.90 -0.16 -18.35
C TYR A 70 28.05 -1.57 -17.75
N GLN A 71 29.30 -1.94 -17.52
CA GLN A 71 29.76 -3.02 -16.66
C GLN A 71 30.13 -2.38 -15.31
N THR A 72 29.45 -2.77 -14.24
CA THR A 72 29.72 -2.26 -12.88
C THR A 72 31.05 -2.80 -12.36
N ALA A 73 31.94 -1.87 -12.01
CA ALA A 73 33.21 -2.11 -11.34
C ALA A 73 33.01 -2.48 -9.86
N LEU A 74 33.82 -3.44 -9.40
CA LEU A 74 34.13 -3.71 -7.99
C LEU A 74 35.33 -2.83 -7.58
N PRO A 75 35.38 -2.29 -6.35
CA PRO A 75 36.58 -1.64 -5.83
C PRO A 75 37.61 -2.68 -5.38
N GLY A 76 38.88 -2.37 -5.65
CA GLY A 76 40.02 -3.25 -5.45
C GLY A 76 40.50 -3.36 -4.01
N ASN A 77 41.35 -4.36 -3.79
CA ASN A 77 42.39 -4.30 -2.78
C ASN A 77 43.59 -5.14 -3.25
N ASP A 78 44.70 -4.45 -3.47
CA ASP A 78 46.04 -5.02 -3.66
C ASP A 78 46.49 -5.73 -2.38
N ARG A 79 46.79 -7.03 -2.49
CA ARG A 79 47.86 -7.66 -1.69
C ARG A 79 48.67 -8.58 -2.57
N TYR A 80 49.77 -8.02 -3.06
CA TYR A 80 50.95 -8.75 -3.50
C TYR A 80 51.40 -9.69 -2.36
N ILE A 81 51.29 -11.00 -2.55
CA ILE A 81 51.99 -11.96 -1.71
C ILE A 81 53.22 -12.40 -2.49
N SER A 82 54.34 -11.75 -2.19
CA SER A 82 55.67 -12.26 -2.47
C SER A 82 56.00 -13.32 -1.42
N VAL A 83 56.19 -14.56 -1.83
CA VAL A 83 56.95 -15.54 -1.05
C VAL A 83 58.04 -16.09 -1.95
N GLY A 84 59.19 -15.42 -1.93
CA GLY A 84 60.45 -16.09 -2.23
C GLY A 84 60.74 -17.06 -1.10
N SER A 85 60.90 -18.34 -1.43
CA SER A 85 61.58 -19.29 -0.57
C SER A 85 62.89 -19.66 -1.27
N GLN A 86 63.99 -19.18 -0.70
CA GLN A 86 65.32 -19.67 -1.01
C GLN A 86 65.44 -21.10 -0.45
N ALA A 87 65.68 -22.06 -1.33
CA ALA A 87 66.72 -23.07 -1.17
C ALA A 87 66.62 -24.07 -2.32
N ASP A 88 67.62 -23.99 -3.20
CA ASP A 88 68.24 -25.09 -3.92
C ASP A 88 67.56 -26.46 -3.82
N THR A 89 66.97 -26.92 -4.94
CA THR A 89 67.56 -28.01 -5.73
C THR A 89 66.71 -28.32 -6.96
N ASN A 90 67.37 -28.28 -8.11
CA ASN A 90 66.98 -28.79 -9.43
C ASN A 90 65.93 -27.98 -10.20
N VAL A 91 66.41 -26.89 -10.80
CA VAL A 91 65.83 -26.34 -12.04
C VAL A 91 65.78 -27.47 -13.07
N ILE A 92 64.58 -27.84 -13.52
CA ILE A 92 64.39 -28.83 -14.58
C ILE A 92 64.69 -28.12 -15.90
N ASP A 93 65.85 -28.41 -16.48
CA ASP A 93 66.27 -27.87 -17.77
C ASP A 93 65.61 -28.68 -18.90
N LEU A 94 64.62 -28.09 -19.56
CA LEU A 94 63.90 -28.72 -20.69
C LEU A 94 64.58 -28.48 -22.04
N THR A 95 65.85 -28.09 -22.06
CA THR A 95 66.63 -27.94 -23.31
C THR A 95 67.26 -29.25 -23.81
N GLY A 96 67.11 -30.35 -23.06
CA GLY A 96 67.48 -31.72 -23.47
C GLY A 96 66.27 -32.63 -23.75
N ASP A 97 66.43 -33.59 -24.67
CA ASP A 97 65.41 -34.58 -25.06
C ASP A 97 65.17 -35.71 -24.02
N ASP A 98 65.29 -35.39 -22.73
CA ASP A 98 65.11 -36.35 -21.64
C ASP A 98 63.63 -36.41 -21.21
N LYS A 99 62.92 -37.43 -21.67
CA LYS A 99 61.48 -37.65 -21.42
C LYS A 99 61.11 -37.75 -19.94
N ASP A 100 62.06 -38.14 -19.10
CA ASP A 100 61.87 -38.34 -17.66
C ASP A 100 61.61 -37.01 -16.94
N ASP A 101 62.22 -35.91 -17.40
CA ASP A 101 62.06 -34.58 -16.81
C ASP A 101 60.72 -33.94 -17.19
N LEU A 102 60.26 -34.15 -18.42
CA LEU A 102 58.92 -33.77 -18.84
C LEU A 102 57.84 -34.54 -18.05
N GLN A 103 58.02 -35.84 -17.86
CA GLN A 103 57.11 -36.65 -17.04
C GLN A 103 57.12 -36.24 -15.57
N ARG A 104 58.28 -35.85 -15.03
CA ARG A 104 58.42 -35.33 -13.68
C ARG A 104 57.73 -33.97 -13.52
N ALA A 105 57.85 -33.07 -14.50
CA ALA A 105 57.16 -31.78 -14.50
C ALA A 105 55.62 -31.93 -14.59
N ILE A 106 55.14 -32.86 -15.42
CA ILE A 106 53.70 -33.19 -15.54
C ILE A 106 53.18 -33.80 -14.22
N ALA A 107 53.93 -34.70 -13.60
CA ALA A 107 53.55 -35.30 -12.32
C ALA A 107 53.49 -34.27 -11.18
N LEU A 108 54.44 -33.33 -11.14
CA LEU A 108 54.44 -32.23 -10.17
C LEU A 108 53.26 -31.27 -10.41
N SER A 109 52.96 -30.90 -11.67
CA SER A 109 51.79 -30.09 -12.00
C SER A 109 50.45 -30.76 -11.65
N LEU A 110 50.33 -32.09 -11.83
CA LEU A 110 49.14 -32.84 -11.43
C LEU A 110 48.98 -32.92 -9.91
N ALA A 111 50.09 -33.06 -9.17
CA ALA A 111 50.07 -33.07 -7.71
C ALA A 111 49.73 -31.68 -7.12
N GLU A 112 50.19 -30.61 -7.75
CA GLU A 112 49.89 -29.23 -7.37
C GLU A 112 48.44 -28.85 -7.69
N SER A 113 47.92 -29.25 -8.85
CA SER A 113 46.49 -29.16 -9.22
C SER A 113 45.58 -29.90 -8.23
N ASN A 114 45.97 -31.11 -7.82
CA ASN A 114 45.21 -31.89 -6.84
C ASN A 114 45.29 -31.33 -5.40
N ARG A 115 46.32 -30.53 -5.07
CA ARG A 115 46.36 -29.77 -3.80
C ARG A 115 45.48 -28.52 -3.86
N ALA A 116 45.50 -27.78 -4.97
CA ALA A 116 44.61 -26.64 -5.21
C ALA A 116 43.12 -27.04 -5.17
N PHE A 117 42.79 -28.27 -5.58
CA PHE A 117 41.43 -28.83 -5.50
C PHE A 117 41.01 -29.23 -4.07
N ARG A 118 41.95 -29.50 -3.16
CA ARG A 118 41.64 -29.90 -1.76
C ARG A 118 41.70 -28.73 -0.78
N GLU A 119 42.36 -27.62 -1.14
CA GLU A 119 42.45 -26.40 -0.30
C GLU A 119 41.37 -25.35 -0.59
N THR A 120 40.56 -25.51 -1.63
CA THR A 120 39.35 -24.67 -1.86
C THR A 120 38.06 -25.40 -1.50
N GLY A 121 38.10 -26.19 -0.42
CA GLY A 121 37.01 -27.04 0.06
C GLY A 121 35.64 -26.35 -0.04
N ILE A 122 34.93 -26.65 -1.13
CA ILE A 122 33.53 -26.30 -1.27
C ILE A 122 32.81 -27.22 -0.29
N THR A 123 32.46 -26.72 0.90
CA THR A 123 31.74 -27.53 1.87
C THR A 123 30.33 -27.81 1.34
N ASP A 124 29.72 -28.90 1.81
CA ASP A 124 28.34 -29.24 1.44
C ASP A 124 27.36 -28.10 1.74
N GLU A 125 27.68 -27.23 2.72
CA GLU A 125 26.90 -26.04 3.04
C GLU A 125 26.99 -24.98 1.94
N GLU A 126 28.15 -24.78 1.33
CA GLU A 126 28.38 -23.73 0.32
C GLU A 126 27.75 -24.11 -1.04
N GLN A 127 27.71 -25.41 -1.35
CA GLN A 127 26.89 -25.96 -2.44
C GLN A 127 25.39 -25.90 -2.14
N ALA A 128 24.97 -26.04 -0.89
CA ALA A 128 23.58 -25.88 -0.50
C ALA A 128 23.13 -24.41 -0.62
N ILE A 129 23.97 -23.45 -0.18
CA ILE A 129 23.72 -22.02 -0.32
C ILE A 129 23.64 -21.64 -1.79
N SER A 130 24.55 -22.14 -2.62
CA SER A 130 24.52 -21.89 -4.07
C SER A 130 23.23 -22.44 -4.72
N ARG A 131 22.80 -23.65 -4.34
CA ARG A 131 21.54 -24.24 -4.82
C ARG A 131 20.30 -23.45 -4.36
N VAL A 132 20.27 -22.98 -3.12
CA VAL A 132 19.17 -22.16 -2.58
C VAL A 132 19.14 -20.79 -3.26
N LEU A 133 20.29 -20.18 -3.49
CA LEU A 133 20.41 -18.90 -4.19
C LEU A 133 20.00 -19.03 -5.66
N GLU A 134 20.43 -20.10 -6.34
CA GLU A 134 19.98 -20.41 -7.70
C GLU A 134 18.48 -20.69 -7.75
N ALA A 135 17.91 -21.40 -6.78
CA ALA A 135 16.47 -21.62 -6.66
C ALA A 135 15.71 -20.29 -6.44
N SER A 136 16.22 -19.39 -5.60
CA SER A 136 15.62 -18.07 -5.36
C SER A 136 15.72 -17.15 -6.58
N ILE A 137 16.84 -17.18 -7.31
CA ILE A 137 17.00 -16.45 -8.58
C ILE A 137 16.10 -17.06 -9.66
N ALA A 138 15.95 -18.39 -9.70
CA ALA A 138 15.05 -19.08 -10.60
C ALA A 138 13.58 -18.79 -10.29
N GLU A 139 13.20 -18.68 -9.01
CA GLU A 139 11.86 -18.32 -8.56
C GLU A 139 11.54 -16.84 -8.87
N ASN A 140 12.50 -15.93 -8.65
CA ASN A 140 12.40 -14.52 -9.08
C ASN A 140 12.30 -14.40 -10.60
N LYS A 141 13.10 -15.17 -11.36
CA LYS A 141 13.00 -15.22 -12.82
C LYS A 141 11.72 -15.92 -13.29
N ALA A 142 11.18 -16.90 -12.57
CA ALA A 142 9.92 -17.56 -12.88
C ALA A 142 8.72 -16.64 -12.61
N CYS A 143 8.83 -15.74 -11.61
CA CYS A 143 7.88 -14.65 -11.41
C CYS A 143 7.91 -13.65 -12.59
N LEU A 144 9.10 -13.31 -13.10
CA LEU A 144 9.29 -12.45 -14.28
C LEU A 144 8.96 -13.14 -15.62
N LYS A 145 9.02 -14.48 -15.69
CA LYS A 145 8.74 -15.29 -16.88
C LYS A 145 7.34 -15.90 -16.90
N ARG A 146 6.48 -15.56 -15.93
CA ARG A 146 5.03 -15.59 -16.21
C ARG A 146 4.87 -14.77 -17.49
N THR A 147 4.44 -15.43 -18.57
CA THR A 147 3.95 -14.80 -19.79
C THR A 147 3.38 -13.44 -19.44
N PRO A 148 3.73 -12.31 -20.10
CA PRO A 148 3.16 -11.02 -19.75
C PRO A 148 1.66 -11.21 -19.63
N THR A 149 1.16 -11.27 -18.39
CA THR A 149 -0.26 -11.31 -18.08
C THR A 149 -0.78 -10.17 -18.88
N GLU A 150 -1.55 -10.41 -19.95
CA GLU A 150 -1.93 -9.41 -20.95
C GLU A 150 -2.08 -8.09 -20.23
N VAL A 151 -1.05 -7.23 -20.31
CA VAL A 151 -0.98 -6.07 -19.43
C VAL A 151 -2.17 -5.26 -19.87
N TRP A 152 -3.22 -5.25 -19.05
CA TRP A 152 -4.54 -4.81 -19.48
C TRP A 152 -4.38 -3.38 -19.94
N ARG A 153 -4.32 -3.19 -21.26
CA ARG A 153 -4.14 -1.89 -21.88
C ARG A 153 -5.50 -1.47 -22.36
N ASP A 154 -5.91 -0.31 -21.88
CA ASP A 154 -7.11 0.33 -22.37
C ASP A 154 -6.95 0.60 -23.88
N SER A 155 -7.66 -0.20 -24.70
CA SER A 155 -7.54 -0.13 -26.16
C SER A 155 -7.84 1.29 -26.63
N ARG A 156 -7.02 1.88 -27.50
CA ARG A 156 -7.27 3.24 -28.04
C ARG A 156 -8.51 3.30 -28.92
N ASN A 157 -8.96 2.16 -29.43
CA ASN A 157 -10.13 2.07 -30.30
C ASN A 157 -11.43 2.16 -29.46
N PRO A 158 -12.31 3.15 -29.70
CA PRO A 158 -13.57 3.28 -28.96
C PRO A 158 -14.54 2.10 -29.18
N TYR A 159 -14.43 1.36 -30.28
CA TYR A 159 -15.28 0.20 -30.56
C TYR A 159 -14.97 -0.98 -29.62
N ASP A 160 -13.70 -1.17 -29.25
CA ASP A 160 -13.27 -2.23 -28.32
C ASP A 160 -13.69 -1.95 -26.87
N ARG A 161 -14.08 -0.71 -26.60
CA ARG A 161 -14.61 -0.25 -25.29
C ARG A 161 -16.12 -0.35 -25.22
N LYS A 162 -16.79 -0.90 -26.23
CA LYS A 162 -18.24 -1.15 -26.17
C LYS A 162 -18.53 -2.31 -25.22
N ARG A 163 -19.59 -2.15 -24.45
CA ARG A 163 -20.15 -3.20 -23.60
C ARG A 163 -20.73 -4.28 -24.50
N GLN A 164 -20.40 -5.54 -24.19
CA GLN A 164 -21.13 -6.68 -24.77
C GLN A 164 -22.53 -6.74 -24.14
N ASP A 165 -23.53 -7.16 -24.91
CA ASP A 165 -24.91 -7.18 -24.40
C ASP A 165 -25.02 -8.05 -23.13
N LYS A 166 -25.77 -7.56 -22.14
CA LYS A 166 -25.94 -8.17 -20.80
C LYS A 166 -24.67 -8.37 -19.95
N ALA A 167 -23.47 -8.10 -20.45
CA ALA A 167 -22.25 -8.19 -19.65
C ALA A 167 -22.24 -7.13 -18.53
N PRO A 168 -21.69 -7.38 -17.33
CA PRO A 168 -21.56 -6.35 -16.31
C PRO A 168 -20.60 -5.23 -16.74
N VAL A 169 -20.75 -4.05 -16.15
CA VAL A 169 -19.93 -2.87 -16.44
C VAL A 169 -18.78 -2.81 -15.45
N GLY A 170 -17.55 -2.68 -15.95
CA GLY A 170 -16.36 -2.51 -15.11
C GLY A 170 -16.18 -1.10 -14.56
N LEU A 171 -15.25 -0.95 -13.62
CA LEU A 171 -14.75 0.35 -13.17
C LEU A 171 -13.30 0.52 -13.62
N LYS A 172 -12.97 1.68 -14.17
CA LYS A 172 -11.59 2.03 -14.52
C LYS A 172 -10.80 2.22 -13.23
N ASN A 173 -9.62 1.59 -13.14
CA ASN A 173 -8.70 1.83 -12.03
C ASN A 173 -8.03 3.19 -12.23
N VAL A 174 -8.18 4.11 -11.26
CA VAL A 174 -7.67 5.49 -11.32
C VAL A 174 -6.71 5.73 -10.16
N GLY A 175 -5.44 5.35 -10.37
CA GLY A 175 -4.35 5.57 -9.43
C GLY A 175 -4.52 4.80 -8.11
N ASN A 176 -4.08 3.54 -8.09
CA ASN A 176 -4.08 2.65 -6.93
C ASN A 176 -5.42 2.61 -6.17
N THR A 177 -6.53 2.63 -6.89
CA THR A 177 -7.90 2.66 -6.35
C THR A 177 -8.69 1.40 -6.70
N CYS A 178 -7.99 0.28 -6.88
CA CYS A 178 -8.63 -1.02 -7.13
C CYS A 178 -9.52 -1.46 -5.95
N TRP A 179 -9.16 -1.10 -4.71
CA TRP A 179 -9.98 -1.31 -3.52
C TRP A 179 -11.38 -0.68 -3.65
N PHE A 180 -11.47 0.54 -4.17
CA PHE A 180 -12.74 1.23 -4.40
C PHE A 180 -13.59 0.44 -5.38
N SER A 181 -12.97 -0.02 -6.47
CA SER A 181 -13.66 -0.79 -7.50
C SER A 181 -14.23 -2.10 -6.96
N ALA A 182 -13.46 -2.83 -6.15
CA ALA A 182 -13.89 -4.11 -5.57
C ALA A 182 -15.08 -3.93 -4.62
N VAL A 183 -14.99 -3.00 -3.68
CA VAL A 183 -16.05 -2.72 -2.71
C VAL A 183 -17.31 -2.20 -3.40
N ILE A 184 -17.18 -1.22 -4.30
CA ILE A 184 -18.34 -0.63 -4.98
C ILE A 184 -19.04 -1.64 -5.88
N GLN A 185 -18.30 -2.50 -6.58
CA GLN A 185 -18.92 -3.58 -7.37
C GLN A 185 -19.61 -4.61 -6.48
N SER A 186 -19.05 -4.93 -5.31
CA SER A 186 -19.67 -5.85 -4.35
C SER A 186 -20.99 -5.29 -3.83
N LEU A 187 -20.98 -4.04 -3.37
CA LEU A 187 -22.18 -3.33 -2.89
C LEU A 187 -23.21 -3.10 -4.00
N PHE A 188 -22.76 -2.71 -5.21
CA PHE A 188 -23.64 -2.50 -6.36
C PHE A 188 -24.42 -3.76 -6.72
N ASN A 189 -23.84 -4.96 -6.55
CA ASN A 189 -24.52 -6.22 -6.85
C ASN A 189 -25.51 -6.67 -5.77
N LEU A 190 -25.54 -6.01 -4.61
CA LEU A 190 -26.65 -6.13 -3.66
C LEU A 190 -27.83 -5.31 -4.20
N LEU A 191 -28.84 -5.99 -4.76
CA LEU A 191 -29.96 -5.34 -5.45
C LEU A 191 -30.72 -4.34 -4.57
N GLU A 192 -30.90 -4.66 -3.29
CA GLU A 192 -31.58 -3.77 -2.35
C GLU A 192 -30.76 -2.52 -2.06
N PHE A 193 -29.44 -2.67 -1.85
CA PHE A 193 -28.53 -1.53 -1.72
C PHE A 193 -28.55 -0.64 -2.98
N ARG A 194 -28.47 -1.25 -4.16
CA ARG A 194 -28.57 -0.55 -5.44
C ARG A 194 -29.86 0.24 -5.55
N ARG A 195 -31.00 -0.36 -5.17
CA ARG A 195 -32.32 0.27 -5.18
C ARG A 195 -32.36 1.48 -4.24
N LEU A 196 -31.83 1.34 -3.02
CA LEU A 196 -31.75 2.44 -2.05
C LEU A 196 -30.96 3.63 -2.60
N VAL A 197 -29.73 3.38 -3.09
CA VAL A 197 -28.85 4.44 -3.62
C VAL A 197 -29.46 5.14 -4.84
N LEU A 198 -30.06 4.39 -5.78
CA LEU A 198 -30.66 4.97 -6.99
C LEU A 198 -31.89 5.83 -6.69
N ASN A 199 -32.66 5.47 -5.66
CA ASN A 199 -33.87 6.16 -5.23
C ASN A 199 -33.60 7.28 -4.21
N TYR A 200 -32.34 7.45 -3.78
CA TYR A 200 -31.95 8.53 -2.88
C TYR A 200 -32.14 9.90 -3.56
N LYS A 201 -32.92 10.77 -2.92
CA LYS A 201 -33.15 12.15 -3.35
C LYS A 201 -32.37 13.07 -2.42
N PRO A 202 -31.34 13.78 -2.90
CA PRO A 202 -30.64 14.75 -2.07
C PRO A 202 -31.57 15.93 -1.74
N PRO A 203 -31.45 16.51 -0.53
CA PRO A 203 -32.22 17.70 -0.14
C PRO A 203 -31.90 18.85 -1.12
N SER A 204 -32.95 19.53 -1.58
CA SER A 204 -32.86 20.48 -2.69
C SER A 204 -32.67 21.94 -2.26
N ASN A 205 -32.92 22.27 -0.98
CA ASN A 205 -32.89 23.64 -0.49
C ASN A 205 -31.65 23.94 0.37
N ALA A 206 -31.16 25.17 0.24
CA ALA A 206 -30.01 25.67 0.99
C ALA A 206 -30.25 25.88 2.49
N GLN A 207 -31.50 25.82 2.95
CA GLN A 207 -31.86 25.89 4.37
C GLN A 207 -31.91 24.50 5.04
N ASP A 208 -32.02 23.44 4.25
CA ASP A 208 -31.89 22.03 4.67
C ASP A 208 -30.43 21.55 4.58
N LEU A 209 -29.50 22.49 4.33
CA LEU A 209 -28.10 22.15 4.27
C LEU A 209 -27.59 21.83 5.68
N PRO A 210 -26.82 20.75 5.81
CA PRO A 210 -26.38 20.27 7.10
C PRO A 210 -25.54 21.30 7.90
N ARG A 211 -25.76 21.36 9.22
CA ARG A 211 -25.05 22.26 10.13
C ARG A 211 -23.61 21.82 10.41
N ASN A 212 -23.26 20.55 10.17
CA ASN A 212 -21.94 19.99 10.49
C ASN A 212 -21.04 19.76 9.25
N GLN A 213 -19.73 19.94 9.42
CA GLN A 213 -18.73 19.74 8.34
C GLN A 213 -18.71 18.31 7.75
N LYS A 214 -19.06 17.27 8.54
CA LYS A 214 -19.14 15.88 8.07
C LYS A 214 -20.20 15.72 6.98
N GLU A 215 -21.39 16.19 7.27
CA GLU A 215 -22.57 16.08 6.44
C GLU A 215 -22.42 16.83 5.08
N HIS A 216 -21.64 17.92 5.09
CA HIS A 216 -21.27 18.68 3.88
C HIS A 216 -20.51 17.85 2.82
N ARG A 217 -19.78 16.81 3.22
CA ARG A 217 -19.03 15.93 2.31
C ARG A 217 -19.83 14.70 1.88
N ASN A 218 -20.71 14.22 2.76
CA ASN A 218 -21.55 13.04 2.52
C ASN A 218 -22.52 13.27 1.35
N LEU A 219 -23.17 14.43 1.28
CA LEU A 219 -24.16 14.73 0.23
C LEU A 219 -23.57 14.78 -1.20
N PRO A 220 -22.47 15.50 -1.46
CA PRO A 220 -21.79 15.44 -2.76
C PRO A 220 -21.36 14.02 -3.14
N PHE A 221 -20.82 13.26 -2.18
CA PHE A 221 -20.43 11.88 -2.42
C PHE A 221 -21.62 11.00 -2.81
N MET A 222 -22.72 11.08 -2.07
CA MET A 222 -23.96 10.36 -2.36
C MET A 222 -24.53 10.66 -3.74
N ARG A 223 -24.46 11.93 -4.16
CA ARG A 223 -24.86 12.35 -5.49
C ARG A 223 -23.99 11.70 -6.57
N GLU A 224 -22.66 11.76 -6.44
CA GLU A 224 -21.75 11.13 -7.41
C GLU A 224 -21.88 9.59 -7.40
N LEU A 225 -22.09 8.98 -6.24
CA LEU A 225 -22.34 7.54 -6.13
C LEU A 225 -23.62 7.13 -6.85
N ARG A 226 -24.70 7.90 -6.70
CA ARG A 226 -25.96 7.69 -7.43
C ARG A 226 -25.76 7.79 -8.94
N TYR A 227 -25.01 8.78 -9.42
CA TYR A 227 -24.68 8.90 -10.84
C TYR A 227 -23.84 7.72 -11.33
N LEU A 228 -22.84 7.30 -10.54
CA LEU A 228 -22.02 6.14 -10.86
C LEU A 228 -22.88 4.88 -10.99
N PHE A 229 -23.82 4.65 -10.08
CA PHE A 229 -24.73 3.49 -10.11
C PHE A 229 -25.65 3.54 -11.34
N ALA A 230 -26.19 4.71 -11.67
CA ALA A 230 -26.99 4.89 -12.88
C ALA A 230 -26.20 4.55 -14.16
N LEU A 231 -24.93 4.95 -14.21
CA LEU A 231 -24.02 4.61 -15.30
C LEU A 231 -23.72 3.11 -15.35
N LEU A 232 -23.46 2.46 -14.21
CA LEU A 232 -23.22 1.01 -14.13
C LEU A 232 -24.43 0.19 -14.59
N VAL A 233 -25.65 0.69 -14.38
CA VAL A 233 -26.87 0.07 -14.93
C VAL A 233 -26.95 0.27 -16.44
N GLY A 234 -26.91 1.53 -16.90
CA GLY A 234 -27.39 1.90 -18.24
C GLY A 234 -26.33 2.15 -19.31
N THR A 235 -25.03 2.14 -18.99
CA THR A 235 -24.02 2.48 -19.98
C THR A 235 -23.86 1.41 -21.07
N LYS A 236 -23.55 1.87 -22.28
CA LYS A 236 -23.11 1.03 -23.42
C LYS A 236 -21.59 0.85 -23.49
N ARG A 237 -20.85 1.40 -22.52
CA ARG A 237 -19.39 1.27 -22.40
C ARG A 237 -19.02 0.06 -21.52
N LYS A 238 -17.89 -0.57 -21.81
CA LYS A 238 -17.36 -1.73 -21.07
C LYS A 238 -17.04 -1.37 -19.61
N TYR A 239 -16.65 -0.12 -19.36
CA TYR A 239 -16.34 0.37 -18.02
C TYR A 239 -16.73 1.85 -17.85
N VAL A 240 -16.84 2.29 -16.60
CA VAL A 240 -17.09 3.68 -16.19
C VAL A 240 -15.90 4.20 -15.40
N ASP A 241 -15.65 5.51 -15.48
CA ASP A 241 -14.59 6.19 -14.73
C ASP A 241 -15.14 6.68 -13.37
N PRO A 242 -14.67 6.15 -12.23
CA PRO A 242 -15.15 6.55 -10.91
C PRO A 242 -14.43 7.79 -10.32
N SER A 243 -13.56 8.47 -11.09
CA SER A 243 -12.68 9.54 -10.58
C SER A 243 -13.41 10.56 -9.70
N ARG A 244 -14.59 11.03 -10.10
CA ARG A 244 -15.35 12.04 -9.34
C ARG A 244 -15.71 11.59 -7.93
N ALA A 245 -16.21 10.37 -7.78
CA ALA A 245 -16.55 9.82 -6.47
C ALA A 245 -15.29 9.53 -5.64
N VAL A 246 -14.24 9.03 -6.31
CA VAL A 246 -12.95 8.72 -5.68
C VAL A 246 -12.24 10.00 -5.20
N GLU A 247 -12.32 11.10 -5.93
CA GLU A 247 -11.71 12.38 -5.56
C GLU A 247 -12.36 12.96 -4.29
N ILE A 248 -13.70 12.99 -4.23
CA ILE A 248 -14.44 13.45 -3.03
C ILE A 248 -14.04 12.63 -1.81
N LEU A 249 -13.92 11.31 -2.00
CA LEU A 249 -13.53 10.39 -0.95
C LEU A 249 -12.07 10.59 -0.53
N LYS A 250 -11.13 10.70 -1.49
CA LYS A 250 -9.71 10.98 -1.21
C LYS A 250 -9.55 12.26 -0.40
N ASP A 251 -10.28 13.31 -0.76
CA ASP A 251 -10.27 14.58 -0.04
C ASP A 251 -10.73 14.45 1.42
N ALA A 252 -11.58 13.48 1.73
CA ALA A 252 -11.96 13.20 3.11
C ALA A 252 -10.89 12.48 3.93
N PHE A 253 -9.98 11.77 3.27
CA PHE A 253 -8.88 11.09 3.94
C PHE A 253 -7.58 11.90 3.96
N LYS A 254 -7.44 12.95 3.15
CA LYS A 254 -6.26 13.83 3.10
C LYS A 254 -5.89 14.51 4.43
N SER A 255 -6.75 14.48 5.45
CA SER A 255 -6.41 14.95 6.80
C SER A 255 -5.49 14.00 7.56
N ASN A 256 -5.40 12.74 7.12
CA ASN A 256 -4.49 11.74 7.67
C ASN A 256 -3.43 11.46 6.60
N ASP A 257 -2.17 11.55 7.00
CA ASP A 257 -1.01 11.59 6.12
C ASP A 257 -0.97 10.46 5.08
N SER A 258 -0.30 10.74 3.96
CA SER A 258 -0.09 9.97 2.72
C SER A 258 0.32 8.48 2.83
N GLN A 259 -0.44 7.69 3.59
CA GLN A 259 -0.25 6.25 3.72
C GLN A 259 -1.29 5.48 2.89
N GLN A 260 -0.88 4.29 2.46
CA GLN A 260 -1.71 3.34 1.74
C GLN A 260 -3.01 3.13 2.53
N GLN A 261 -4.16 3.40 1.91
CA GLN A 261 -5.44 3.29 2.59
C GLN A 261 -5.78 1.82 2.83
N ASP A 262 -6.13 1.49 4.07
CA ASP A 262 -6.71 0.19 4.40
C ASP A 262 -8.11 0.12 3.76
N VAL A 263 -8.40 -1.00 3.10
CA VAL A 263 -9.71 -1.28 2.50
C VAL A 263 -10.80 -1.26 3.57
N SER A 264 -10.46 -1.71 4.79
CA SER A 264 -11.37 -1.72 5.94
C SER A 264 -11.78 -0.31 6.36
N GLU A 265 -10.81 0.61 6.48
CA GLU A 265 -11.09 2.02 6.84
C GLU A 265 -11.98 2.68 5.78
N PHE A 266 -11.75 2.39 4.51
CA PHE A 266 -12.62 2.86 3.44
C PHE A 266 -14.04 2.33 3.57
N THR A 267 -14.22 1.01 3.74
CA THR A 267 -15.57 0.42 3.83
C THR A 267 -16.35 0.98 5.00
N HIS A 268 -15.69 1.16 6.15
CA HIS A 268 -16.31 1.79 7.32
C HIS A 268 -16.73 3.23 7.01
N LYS A 269 -15.82 4.05 6.47
CA LYS A 269 -16.12 5.44 6.16
C LYS A 269 -17.25 5.60 5.14
N LEU A 270 -17.28 4.72 4.13
CA LEU A 270 -18.32 4.67 3.13
C LEU A 270 -19.68 4.38 3.76
N LEU A 271 -19.75 3.37 4.63
CA LEU A 271 -20.98 2.99 5.31
C LEU A 271 -21.45 4.08 6.28
N ASP A 272 -20.55 4.72 7.03
CA ASP A 272 -20.88 5.87 7.89
C ASP A 272 -21.55 6.98 7.08
N TRP A 273 -20.98 7.34 5.92
CA TRP A 273 -21.52 8.41 5.08
C TRP A 273 -22.87 8.07 4.47
N LEU A 274 -23.07 6.80 4.12
CA LEU A 274 -24.35 6.27 3.64
C LEU A 274 -25.38 6.31 4.77
N GLU A 275 -25.01 5.84 5.95
CA GLU A 275 -25.86 5.85 7.14
C GLU A 275 -26.32 7.27 7.46
N ASP A 276 -25.40 8.22 7.61
CA ASP A 276 -25.70 9.63 7.86
C ASP A 276 -26.66 10.21 6.81
N ALA A 277 -26.40 9.94 5.52
CA ALA A 277 -27.22 10.47 4.44
C ALA A 277 -28.64 9.90 4.41
N PHE A 278 -28.80 8.61 4.73
CA PHE A 278 -30.12 7.98 4.82
C PHE A 278 -30.83 8.26 6.14
N GLN A 279 -30.09 8.60 7.21
CA GLN A 279 -30.65 9.03 8.49
C GLN A 279 -31.38 10.37 8.33
N MET A 280 -30.75 11.35 7.69
CA MET A 280 -31.36 12.65 7.38
C MET A 280 -32.67 12.48 6.61
N LYS A 281 -32.69 11.60 5.60
CA LYS A 281 -33.89 11.32 4.82
C LYS A 281 -35.01 10.68 5.66
N ALA A 282 -34.66 9.76 6.57
CA ALA A 282 -35.63 9.09 7.42
C ALA A 282 -36.26 10.07 8.44
N GLU A 283 -35.49 11.05 8.91
CA GLU A 283 -35.97 12.10 9.81
C GLU A 283 -36.93 13.08 9.11
N GLU A 284 -36.74 13.35 7.81
CA GLU A 284 -37.67 14.18 7.01
C GLU A 284 -39.04 13.50 6.78
N GLU A 285 -39.09 12.17 6.72
CA GLU A 285 -40.30 11.40 6.35
C GLU A 285 -41.16 10.99 7.55
N THR A 286 -40.71 11.19 8.80
CA THR A 286 -41.36 10.58 9.98
C THR A 286 -41.79 11.60 11.05
N ASP A 287 -43.10 11.82 11.18
CA ASP A 287 -43.69 12.67 12.25
C ASP A 287 -44.00 11.90 13.56
N GLU A 288 -44.13 10.55 13.55
CA GLU A 288 -44.67 9.81 14.72
C GLU A 288 -44.03 8.44 15.07
N GLU A 289 -43.19 7.83 14.21
CA GLU A 289 -42.42 6.61 14.53
C GLU A 289 -40.91 6.88 14.60
N LYS A 290 -40.15 6.04 15.33
CA LYS A 290 -38.69 6.18 15.35
C LYS A 290 -38.15 6.01 13.92
N PRO A 291 -37.40 6.99 13.38
CA PRO A 291 -36.87 6.90 12.02
C PRO A 291 -35.99 5.66 11.90
N LYS A 292 -36.34 4.77 10.97
CA LYS A 292 -35.63 3.51 10.76
C LYS A 292 -34.73 3.62 9.54
N ASN A 293 -33.43 3.71 9.78
CA ASN A 293 -32.45 3.85 8.72
C ASN A 293 -32.31 2.56 7.89
N PRO A 294 -32.59 2.59 6.57
CA PRO A 294 -32.50 1.39 5.74
C PRO A 294 -31.07 0.84 5.60
N MET A 295 -30.04 1.66 5.80
CA MET A 295 -28.65 1.19 5.79
C MET A 295 -28.33 0.40 7.07
N VAL A 296 -28.83 0.86 8.21
CA VAL A 296 -28.70 0.15 9.49
C VAL A 296 -29.41 -1.20 9.41
N GLU A 297 -30.61 -1.25 8.83
CA GLU A 297 -31.32 -2.52 8.62
C GLU A 297 -30.56 -3.52 7.73
N LEU A 298 -29.77 -3.04 6.78
CA LEU A 298 -29.14 -3.88 5.76
C LEU A 298 -27.79 -4.42 6.23
N PHE A 299 -27.00 -3.63 6.96
CA PHE A 299 -25.61 -3.96 7.28
C PHE A 299 -25.34 -4.24 8.76
N TYR A 300 -26.27 -3.91 9.66
CA TYR A 300 -26.03 -4.06 11.09
C TYR A 300 -26.94 -5.11 11.74
N GLY A 301 -26.36 -5.84 12.67
CA GLY A 301 -27.02 -6.81 13.53
C GLY A 301 -26.88 -6.43 15.00
N ARG A 302 -27.39 -7.31 15.87
CA ARG A 302 -27.16 -7.23 17.32
C ARG A 302 -26.67 -8.58 17.82
N PHE A 303 -25.85 -8.59 18.86
CA PHE A 303 -25.45 -9.80 19.58
C PHE A 303 -25.59 -9.60 21.09
N LEU A 304 -25.63 -10.70 21.83
CA LEU A 304 -25.73 -10.69 23.28
C LEU A 304 -24.39 -11.11 23.88
N ALA A 305 -23.72 -10.21 24.58
CA ALA A 305 -22.54 -10.52 25.38
C ALA A 305 -22.98 -10.96 26.79
N VAL A 306 -22.63 -12.19 27.17
CA VAL A 306 -22.92 -12.73 28.50
C VAL A 306 -21.60 -13.11 29.16
N GLY A 307 -21.35 -12.69 30.38
CA GLY A 307 -20.07 -13.02 31.01
C GLY A 307 -20.06 -12.80 32.51
N VAL A 308 -18.90 -13.05 33.10
CA VAL A 308 -18.63 -12.80 34.50
C VAL A 308 -17.40 -11.90 34.61
N LEU A 309 -17.60 -10.68 35.09
CA LEU A 309 -16.54 -9.73 35.37
C LEU A 309 -16.45 -9.53 36.88
N GLU A 310 -15.28 -9.82 37.47
CA GLU A 310 -15.03 -9.69 38.91
C GLU A 310 -16.09 -10.39 39.81
N GLY A 311 -16.57 -11.56 39.37
CA GLY A 311 -17.61 -12.34 40.07
C GLY A 311 -19.05 -11.83 39.86
N LYS A 312 -19.27 -10.75 39.12
CA LYS A 312 -20.61 -10.26 38.74
C LYS A 312 -20.95 -10.73 37.33
N LYS A 313 -22.13 -11.35 37.18
CA LYS A 313 -22.68 -11.69 35.87
C LYS A 313 -23.13 -10.42 35.16
N PHE A 314 -22.82 -10.29 33.88
CA PHE A 314 -23.33 -9.25 33.00
C PHE A 314 -23.99 -9.86 31.77
N GLU A 315 -24.95 -9.13 31.23
CA GLU A 315 -25.67 -9.43 30.00
C GLU A 315 -25.87 -8.11 29.27
N ASN A 316 -25.23 -7.94 28.11
CA ASN A 316 -25.29 -6.71 27.33
C ASN A 316 -25.67 -7.01 25.88
N THR A 317 -26.60 -6.26 25.31
CA THR A 317 -26.93 -6.36 23.89
C THR A 317 -26.18 -5.28 23.13
N GLU A 318 -25.34 -5.68 22.18
CA GLU A 318 -24.49 -4.78 21.42
C GLU A 318 -24.84 -4.83 19.93
N MET A 319 -24.63 -3.71 19.23
CA MET A 319 -24.81 -3.63 17.79
C MET A 319 -23.47 -3.92 17.09
N PHE A 320 -23.52 -4.62 15.97
CA PHE A 320 -22.33 -4.83 15.15
C PHE A 320 -22.64 -4.61 13.67
N GLY A 321 -21.67 -4.10 12.91
CA GLY A 321 -21.73 -4.02 11.45
C GLY A 321 -20.85 -5.11 10.84
N GLN A 322 -19.63 -4.75 10.45
CA GLN A 322 -18.60 -5.72 10.11
C GLN A 322 -18.04 -6.38 11.38
N TYR A 323 -17.98 -7.71 11.40
CA TYR A 323 -17.41 -8.47 12.52
C TYR A 323 -15.97 -8.89 12.19
N PRO A 324 -14.94 -8.30 12.84
CA PRO A 324 -13.55 -8.66 12.60
C PRO A 324 -13.24 -10.05 13.15
N LEU A 325 -12.48 -10.84 12.42
CA LEU A 325 -12.09 -12.20 12.80
C LEU A 325 -10.58 -12.38 12.71
N GLN A 326 -9.99 -13.00 13.72
CA GLN A 326 -8.62 -13.48 13.65
C GLN A 326 -8.58 -14.76 12.81
N VAL A 327 -7.66 -14.83 11.86
CA VAL A 327 -7.53 -15.98 10.94
C VAL A 327 -6.34 -16.88 11.26
N ASN A 328 -5.38 -16.37 12.04
CA ASN A 328 -4.17 -17.10 12.38
C ASN A 328 -4.50 -18.28 13.31
N GLY A 329 -4.09 -19.48 12.90
CA GLY A 329 -4.24 -20.70 13.71
C GLY A 329 -5.54 -21.48 13.50
N PHE A 330 -6.42 -21.01 12.62
CA PHE A 330 -7.71 -21.65 12.35
C PHE A 330 -7.77 -22.20 10.93
N LYS A 331 -8.47 -23.32 10.75
CA LYS A 331 -8.58 -24.04 9.48
C LYS A 331 -9.69 -23.48 8.58
N ASP A 332 -10.79 -23.04 9.19
CA ASP A 332 -11.96 -22.56 8.47
C ASP A 332 -12.68 -21.42 9.21
N LEU A 333 -13.67 -20.83 8.54
CA LEU A 333 -14.42 -19.68 9.05
C LEU A 333 -15.22 -20.02 10.33
N HIS A 334 -15.70 -21.26 10.46
CA HIS A 334 -16.48 -21.65 11.64
C HIS A 334 -15.60 -21.66 12.88
N GLU A 335 -14.39 -22.20 12.75
CA GLU A 335 -13.41 -22.20 13.84
C GLU A 335 -12.99 -20.78 14.24
N CYS A 336 -12.80 -19.88 13.26
CA CYS A 336 -12.52 -18.45 13.53
C CYS A 336 -13.66 -17.77 14.30
N LEU A 337 -14.91 -18.04 13.90
CA LEU A 337 -16.10 -17.47 14.54
C LEU A 337 -16.29 -18.01 15.95
N GLU A 338 -16.12 -19.31 16.15
CA GLU A 338 -16.22 -19.94 17.46
C GLU A 338 -15.18 -19.36 18.42
N ALA A 339 -13.93 -19.24 17.99
CA ALA A 339 -12.88 -18.62 18.79
C ALA A 339 -13.16 -17.14 19.10
N ALA A 340 -13.70 -16.38 18.15
CA ALA A 340 -14.04 -14.97 18.35
C ALA A 340 -15.29 -14.75 19.20
N MET A 341 -16.09 -15.79 19.45
CA MET A 341 -17.28 -15.74 20.31
C MET A 341 -16.98 -16.23 21.73
N ILE A 342 -15.86 -16.90 21.95
CA ILE A 342 -15.40 -17.37 23.24
C ILE A 342 -14.22 -16.49 23.66
N GLU A 343 -14.47 -15.20 23.93
CA GLU A 343 -13.43 -14.31 24.46
C GLU A 343 -13.05 -14.74 25.89
N GLY A 344 -11.97 -15.50 25.99
CA GLY A 344 -11.36 -15.90 27.25
C GLY A 344 -10.84 -14.72 28.09
N GLU A 345 -10.82 -14.90 29.42
CA GLU A 345 -10.30 -14.04 30.49
C GLU A 345 -10.20 -12.52 30.19
N ILE A 346 -11.20 -11.75 30.65
CA ILE A 346 -11.15 -10.28 30.59
C ILE A 346 -9.97 -9.80 31.45
N GLU A 347 -8.98 -9.15 30.84
CA GLU A 347 -7.85 -8.53 31.56
C GLU A 347 -8.36 -7.45 32.52
N SER A 348 -8.37 -7.78 33.81
CA SER A 348 -8.60 -6.83 34.88
C SER A 348 -7.33 -5.99 35.06
N LEU A 349 -7.36 -4.72 34.63
CA LEU A 349 -6.23 -3.80 34.78
C LEU A 349 -5.89 -3.43 36.24
N HIS A 350 -6.67 -3.86 37.23
CA HIS A 350 -6.39 -3.56 38.63
C HIS A 350 -6.81 -4.69 39.58
N SER A 351 -5.85 -5.14 40.39
CA SER A 351 -5.97 -5.84 41.69
C SER A 351 -5.40 -7.25 41.69
N GLU A 352 -4.38 -7.47 42.55
CA GLU A 352 -3.74 -8.75 42.86
C GLU A 352 -4.65 -9.75 43.61
N ASN A 353 -5.95 -9.70 43.38
CA ASN A 353 -6.93 -10.64 43.90
C ASN A 353 -8.18 -10.60 43.00
N SER A 354 -8.15 -11.26 41.84
CA SER A 354 -9.35 -11.42 41.01
C SER A 354 -9.56 -12.89 40.67
N GLY A 355 -10.74 -13.40 41.04
CA GLY A 355 -11.20 -14.70 40.57
C GLY A 355 -11.38 -14.69 39.05
N LYS A 356 -11.21 -15.87 38.43
CA LYS A 356 -11.27 -16.08 36.97
C LYS A 356 -12.44 -15.29 36.33
N SER A 357 -12.11 -14.27 35.54
CA SER A 357 -13.05 -13.56 34.66
C SER A 357 -13.24 -14.36 33.37
N GLY A 358 -14.38 -14.24 32.72
CA GLY A 358 -14.63 -14.94 31.45
C GLY A 358 -15.87 -14.40 30.75
N GLN A 359 -15.85 -14.37 29.42
CA GLN A 359 -16.92 -13.83 28.59
C GLN A 359 -17.32 -14.85 27.51
N GLU A 360 -18.62 -15.02 27.32
CA GLU A 360 -19.23 -15.81 26.25
C GLU A 360 -20.15 -14.91 25.42
N LEU A 361 -19.81 -14.71 24.16
CA LEU A 361 -20.62 -13.95 23.23
C LEU A 361 -21.63 -14.90 22.57
N HIS A 362 -22.92 -14.66 22.80
CA HIS A 362 -23.99 -15.32 22.08
C HIS A 362 -24.44 -14.45 20.91
N LEU A 363 -24.04 -14.85 19.69
CA LEU A 363 -24.45 -14.19 18.46
C LEU A 363 -25.90 -14.58 18.12
N TYR A 364 -26.86 -13.88 18.71
CA TYR A 364 -28.22 -13.90 18.20
C TYR A 364 -28.26 -13.04 16.95
N ILE A 365 -27.96 -13.62 15.78
CA ILE A 365 -28.29 -12.97 14.53
C ILE A 365 -29.82 -12.86 14.44
N LEU A 366 -30.38 -11.79 15.01
CA LEU A 366 -31.76 -11.37 14.79
C LEU A 366 -31.83 -10.80 13.37
N LEU A 367 -31.67 -11.67 12.36
CA LEU A 367 -31.97 -11.38 10.96
C LEU A 367 -33.46 -11.04 10.90
N SER A 368 -33.77 -9.78 11.12
CA SER A 368 -35.10 -9.23 10.93
C SER A 368 -35.33 -9.01 9.44
N ARG A 369 -35.28 -10.09 8.63
CA ARG A 369 -36.05 -10.22 7.38
C ARG A 369 -35.85 -11.57 6.70
N LYS A 370 -37.00 -12.25 6.55
CA LYS A 370 -37.35 -13.17 5.47
C LYS A 370 -36.84 -12.58 4.14
N ILE A 371 -35.76 -13.14 3.59
CA ILE A 371 -35.45 -12.99 2.17
C ILE A 371 -36.57 -13.76 1.45
N LYS A 372 -37.63 -13.08 1.04
CA LYS A 372 -38.51 -13.62 0.01
C LYS A 372 -37.71 -13.60 -1.28
N SER A 373 -37.25 -14.77 -1.72
CA SER A 373 -36.87 -14.95 -3.12
C SER A 373 -38.16 -14.87 -3.94
N GLU A 374 -38.37 -13.76 -4.64
CA GLU A 374 -39.28 -13.77 -5.79
C GLU A 374 -38.44 -14.16 -7.01
N GLY A 375 -38.83 -15.28 -7.62
CA GLY A 375 -38.28 -15.82 -8.85
C GLY A 375 -38.95 -15.26 -10.09
#